data_AF-A0A5J4Q0W8-F1
#
_entry.id   AF-A0A5J4Q0W8-F1
#
_cell.length_a   1.000
_cell.length_b   1.000
_cell.length_c   1.000
_cell.angle_alpha   90.00
_cell.angle_beta   90.00
_cell.angle_gamma   90.00
#
_symmetry.space_group_name_H-M   'P 1'
#
loop_
_entity.id
_entity.type
_entity.pdbx_description
1 polymer ?
#
loop_
_entity_poly.entity_id
_entity_poly.type
_entity_poly.pdbx_seq_one_letter_code
_entity_poly.pdbx_strand_id
1 'polypeptide(L)'
;TIFYGAMVAEGIVALIWAAAATYFFDKNGISYLSEGKEILYTGADVASQISKDWLGTFGGILAILGIVAAPISTGDTALRSARLIVADILHLEQKNISKRLLVSIPIFLITVGILFYSLRDKEGFNIIWRYFAWSNQTLSVFTLWAITVYLVRKSKPYRLSLIPALFMTAVCTTYICIAPEGFGLSEIISYAIGGICVVISAVWFIFWKKRYNLRYEYEQKIRGENQLR
;
A
#
# COMPACT_ATOMS: atom_id res chain seq x y z
N THR A 1 20.89 1.76 0.29
CA THR A 1 21.20 0.42 -0.25
C THR A 1 20.37 -0.66 0.40
N ILE A 2 20.20 -0.67 1.73
CA ILE A 2 19.42 -1.70 2.46
C ILE A 2 17.97 -1.81 1.95
N PHE A 3 17.24 -0.68 1.79
CA PHE A 3 15.85 -0.71 1.32
C PHE A 3 15.68 -1.17 -0.15
N TYR A 4 16.63 -0.84 -1.03
CA TYR A 4 16.57 -1.28 -2.42
C TYR A 4 16.79 -2.79 -2.53
N GLY A 5 17.79 -3.33 -1.81
CA GLY A 5 18.02 -4.77 -1.75
C GLY A 5 16.85 -5.52 -1.12
N ALA A 6 16.26 -4.97 -0.04
CA ALA A 6 15.09 -5.56 0.62
C ALA A 6 13.88 -5.64 -0.33
N MET A 7 13.54 -4.57 -1.05
CA MET A 7 12.42 -4.59 -2.01
C MET A 7 12.64 -5.57 -3.16
N VAL A 8 13.86 -5.68 -3.67
CA VAL A 8 14.18 -6.68 -4.71
C VAL A 8 14.03 -8.10 -4.16
N ALA A 9 14.50 -8.36 -2.93
CA ALA A 9 14.35 -9.67 -2.29
C ALA A 9 12.87 -10.02 -2.03
N GLU A 10 12.06 -9.07 -1.56
CA GLU A 10 10.61 -9.24 -1.39
C GLU A 10 9.93 -9.57 -2.71
N GLY A 11 10.30 -8.89 -3.80
CA GLY A 11 9.79 -9.18 -5.14
C GLY A 11 10.12 -10.61 -5.61
N ILE A 12 11.35 -11.07 -5.39
CA ILE A 12 11.76 -12.45 -5.71
C ILE A 12 10.96 -13.46 -4.88
N VAL A 13 10.82 -13.23 -3.57
CA VAL A 13 10.04 -14.10 -2.68
C VAL A 13 8.57 -14.13 -3.10
N ALA A 14 7.99 -13.00 -3.49
CA ALA A 14 6.63 -12.93 -4.01
C ALA A 14 6.44 -13.72 -5.30
N LEU A 15 7.42 -13.68 -6.23
CA LEU A 15 7.39 -14.47 -7.46
C LEU A 15 7.48 -15.98 -7.18
N ILE A 16 8.32 -16.39 -6.22
CA ILE A 16 8.40 -17.80 -5.79
C ILE A 16 7.06 -18.26 -5.21
N TRP A 17 6.43 -17.42 -4.36
CA TRP A 17 5.11 -17.71 -3.82
C TRP A 17 4.02 -17.78 -4.88
N ALA A 18 4.04 -16.88 -5.86
CA ALA A 18 3.11 -16.93 -6.99
C ALA A 18 3.26 -18.23 -7.79
N ALA A 19 4.49 -18.66 -8.06
CA ALA A 19 4.76 -19.93 -8.74
C ALA A 19 4.28 -21.14 -7.92
N ALA A 20 4.58 -21.17 -6.62
CA ALA A 20 4.15 -22.23 -5.72
C ALA A 20 2.63 -22.33 -5.60
N ALA A 21 1.95 -21.18 -5.45
CA ALA A 21 0.49 -21.11 -5.42
C ALA A 21 -0.13 -21.55 -6.75
N THR A 22 0.43 -21.15 -7.89
CA THR A 22 -0.06 -21.57 -9.21
C THR A 22 0.00 -23.08 -9.39
N TYR A 23 1.11 -23.71 -9.00
CA TYR A 23 1.25 -25.17 -9.03
C TYR A 23 0.29 -25.87 -8.06
N PHE A 24 0.07 -25.31 -6.88
CA PHE A 24 -0.89 -25.83 -5.91
C PHE A 24 -2.33 -25.80 -6.47
N PHE A 25 -2.74 -24.65 -7.03
CA PHE A 25 -4.09 -24.48 -7.59
C PHE A 25 -4.33 -25.32 -8.85
N ASP A 26 -3.29 -25.55 -9.66
CA ASP A 26 -3.37 -26.45 -10.82
C ASP A 26 -3.69 -27.90 -10.40
N LYS A 27 -3.12 -28.35 -9.28
CA LYS A 27 -3.35 -29.72 -8.77
C LYS A 27 -4.61 -29.88 -7.93
N ASN A 28 -4.90 -28.91 -7.05
CA ASN A 28 -5.91 -29.03 -6.01
C ASN A 28 -7.18 -28.24 -6.32
N GLY A 29 -7.20 -27.44 -7.38
CA GLY A 29 -8.28 -26.50 -7.66
C GLY A 29 -8.27 -25.30 -6.71
N ILE A 30 -9.22 -24.38 -6.89
CA ILE A 30 -9.34 -23.15 -6.10
C ILE A 30 -10.14 -23.34 -4.79
N SER A 31 -10.77 -24.49 -4.63
CA SER A 31 -11.69 -24.79 -3.55
C SER A 31 -11.54 -26.23 -3.08
N TYR A 32 -11.98 -26.48 -1.85
CA TYR A 32 -12.07 -27.81 -1.25
C TYR A 32 -13.46 -28.04 -0.68
N LEU A 33 -13.86 -29.31 -0.58
CA LEU A 33 -15.12 -29.71 0.04
C LEU A 33 -14.91 -29.92 1.54
N SER A 34 -15.64 -29.16 2.36
CA SER A 34 -15.72 -29.38 3.80
C SER A 34 -17.18 -29.41 4.21
N GLU A 35 -17.59 -30.48 4.89
CA GLU A 35 -18.97 -30.69 5.35
C GLU A 35 -20.04 -30.51 4.25
N GLY A 36 -19.72 -30.96 3.03
CA GLY A 36 -20.62 -30.86 1.86
C GLY A 36 -20.74 -29.45 1.26
N LYS A 37 -19.95 -28.49 1.73
CA LYS A 37 -19.87 -27.14 1.16
C LYS A 37 -18.51 -26.93 0.48
N GLU A 38 -18.56 -26.25 -0.66
CA GLU A 38 -17.36 -25.77 -1.35
C GLU A 38 -16.83 -24.53 -0.63
N ILE A 39 -15.57 -24.59 -0.19
CA ILE A 39 -14.87 -23.51 0.49
C ILE A 39 -13.63 -23.15 -0.33
N LEU A 40 -13.51 -21.86 -0.67
CA LEU A 40 -12.32 -21.32 -1.35
C LEU A 40 -11.11 -21.34 -0.41
N TYR A 41 -9.95 -21.71 -0.93
CA TYR A 41 -8.71 -21.65 -0.15
C TYR A 41 -8.35 -20.20 0.20
N THR A 42 -8.00 -19.94 1.46
CA THR A 42 -7.38 -18.67 1.86
C THR A 42 -5.87 -18.71 1.61
N GLY A 43 -5.22 -17.55 1.51
CA GLY A 43 -3.76 -17.48 1.36
C GLY A 43 -3.00 -18.18 2.50
N ALA A 44 -3.54 -18.16 3.72
CA ALA A 44 -2.98 -18.88 4.85
C ALA A 44 -3.15 -20.40 4.73
N ASP A 45 -4.30 -20.87 4.23
CA ASP A 45 -4.56 -22.29 4.00
C ASP A 45 -3.62 -22.86 2.94
N VAL A 46 -3.43 -22.13 1.83
CA VAL A 46 -2.49 -22.52 0.76
C VAL A 46 -1.07 -22.57 1.30
N ALA A 47 -0.65 -21.53 2.04
CA ALA A 47 0.70 -21.48 2.59
C ALA A 47 0.98 -22.63 3.58
N SER A 48 0.02 -22.95 4.45
CA SER A 48 0.13 -24.04 5.41
C SER A 48 0.18 -25.42 4.72
N GLN A 49 -0.67 -25.64 3.72
CA GLN A 49 -0.70 -26.90 2.97
C GLN A 49 0.57 -27.11 2.14
N ILE A 50 1.02 -26.10 1.38
CA ILE A 50 2.29 -26.20 0.63
C ILE A 50 3.45 -26.51 1.58
N SER A 51 3.50 -25.84 2.73
CA SER A 51 4.56 -26.07 3.72
C SER A 51 4.50 -27.48 4.30
N LYS A 52 3.31 -28.02 4.56
CA LYS A 52 3.14 -29.40 5.04
C LYS A 52 3.49 -30.43 3.97
N ASP A 53 3.09 -30.20 2.72
CA ASP A 53 3.32 -31.11 1.61
C ASP A 53 4.81 -31.20 1.25
N TRP A 54 5.54 -30.09 1.35
CA TRP A 54 6.96 -30.04 0.94
C TRP A 54 7.93 -30.34 2.08
N LEU A 55 7.63 -29.89 3.30
CA LEU A 55 8.54 -29.95 4.46
C LEU A 55 8.01 -30.85 5.59
N GLY A 56 6.88 -31.53 5.38
CA GLY A 56 6.25 -32.40 6.36
C GLY A 56 5.70 -31.64 7.58
N THR A 57 5.46 -32.37 8.68
CA THR A 57 4.88 -31.82 9.91
C THR A 57 5.66 -30.63 10.47
N PHE A 58 7.00 -30.65 10.36
CA PHE A 58 7.86 -29.57 10.83
C PHE A 58 7.63 -28.26 10.04
N GLY A 59 7.48 -28.36 8.72
CA GLY A 59 7.14 -27.22 7.87
C GLY A 59 5.78 -26.61 8.18
N GLY A 60 4.77 -27.45 8.44
CA GLY A 60 3.45 -26.98 8.85
C GLY A 60 3.47 -26.18 10.15
N ILE A 61 4.23 -26.63 11.15
CA ILE A 61 4.39 -25.91 12.44
C ILE A 61 5.07 -24.56 12.22
N LEU A 62 6.17 -24.53 11.46
CA LEU A 62 6.88 -23.28 11.16
C LEU A 62 6.00 -22.29 10.37
N ALA A 63 5.18 -22.78 9.43
CA ALA A 63 4.27 -21.94 8.68
C ALA A 63 3.22 -21.28 9.58
N ILE A 64 2.61 -22.02 10.50
CA ILE A 64 1.63 -21.48 11.45
C ILE A 64 2.30 -20.44 12.37
N LEU A 65 3.49 -20.75 12.90
CA LEU A 65 4.24 -19.81 13.73
C LEU A 65 4.54 -18.52 12.97
N GLY A 66 4.96 -18.61 11.70
CA GLY A 66 5.21 -17.44 10.86
C GLY A 66 3.95 -16.61 10.58
N ILE A 67 2.85 -17.28 10.17
CA ILE A 67 1.57 -16.64 9.86
C ILE A 67 0.98 -15.93 11.07
N VAL A 68 1.17 -16.47 12.29
CA VAL A 68 0.67 -15.86 13.52
C VAL A 68 1.62 -14.80 14.08
N ALA A 69 2.94 -15.02 14.07
CA ALA A 69 3.91 -14.11 14.67
C ALA A 69 4.12 -12.83 13.86
N ALA A 70 4.07 -12.90 12.53
CA ALA A 70 4.32 -11.73 11.67
C ALA A 70 3.27 -10.62 11.84
N PRO A 71 1.94 -10.90 11.87
CA PRO A 71 0.94 -9.88 12.15
C PRO A 71 1.03 -9.29 13.56
N ILE A 72 1.47 -10.06 14.56
CA ILE A 72 1.62 -9.57 15.94
C ILE A 72 2.71 -8.49 16.01
N SER A 73 3.91 -8.79 15.49
CA SER A 73 5.04 -7.86 15.52
C SER A 73 4.83 -6.64 14.62
N THR A 74 4.27 -6.85 13.42
CA THR A 74 3.92 -5.77 12.49
C THR A 74 2.79 -4.91 13.07
N GLY A 75 1.81 -5.54 13.73
CA GLY A 75 0.69 -4.87 14.38
C GLY A 75 1.10 -3.97 15.54
N ASP A 76 2.00 -4.43 16.42
CA ASP A 76 2.56 -3.59 17.49
C ASP A 76 3.31 -2.38 16.91
N THR A 77 4.10 -2.61 15.86
CA THR A 77 4.82 -1.55 15.13
C THR A 77 3.85 -0.55 14.51
N ALA A 78 2.72 -1.03 13.96
CA ALA A 78 1.68 -0.19 13.37
C ALA A 78 0.95 0.66 14.41
N LEU A 79 0.53 0.06 15.54
CA LEU A 79 -0.13 0.78 16.64
C LEU A 79 0.79 1.85 17.26
N ARG A 80 2.08 1.53 17.41
CA ARG A 80 3.08 2.50 17.85
C ARG A 80 3.22 3.64 16.86
N SER A 81 3.33 3.35 15.57
CA SER A 81 3.44 4.36 14.51
C SER A 81 2.20 5.24 14.44
N ALA A 82 1.01 4.66 14.52
CA ALA A 82 -0.25 5.39 14.55
C ALA A 82 -0.33 6.38 15.72
N ARG A 83 0.08 5.95 16.93
CA ARG A 83 0.16 6.86 18.08
C ARG A 83 1.11 8.03 17.85
N LEU A 84 2.29 7.78 17.26
CA LEU A 84 3.26 8.82 16.94
C LEU A 84 2.66 9.85 15.97
N ILE A 85 2.07 9.37 14.88
CA ILE A 85 1.43 10.23 13.87
C ILE A 85 0.31 11.09 14.49
N VAL A 86 -0.58 10.49 15.28
CA VAL A 86 -1.69 11.22 15.90
C VAL A 86 -1.20 12.26 16.88
N ALA A 87 -0.20 11.95 17.70
CA ALA A 87 0.36 12.93 18.63
C ALA A 87 1.07 14.09 17.90
N ASP A 88 1.73 13.81 16.77
CA ASP A 88 2.37 14.85 15.95
C ASP A 88 1.32 15.80 15.34
N ILE A 89 0.20 15.25 14.86
CA ILE A 89 -0.94 16.05 14.35
C ILE A 89 -1.55 16.92 15.47
N LEU A 90 -1.66 16.38 16.69
CA LEU A 90 -2.19 17.08 17.85
C LEU A 90 -1.14 17.96 18.56
N HIS A 91 0.09 18.00 18.06
CA HIS A 91 1.23 18.68 18.69
C HIS A 91 1.41 18.34 20.19
N LEU A 92 1.13 17.10 20.57
CA LEU A 92 1.20 16.62 21.95
C LEU A 92 2.57 16.00 22.26
N GLU A 93 3.30 16.57 23.21
CA GLU A 93 4.55 15.96 23.69
C GLU A 93 4.30 14.61 24.38
N GLN A 94 4.85 13.53 23.84
CA GLN A 94 4.71 12.15 24.35
C GLN A 94 5.62 11.78 25.54
N LYS A 95 6.17 12.77 26.26
CA LYS A 95 7.10 12.52 27.38
C LYS A 95 6.39 11.90 28.61
N ASN A 96 5.15 12.30 28.88
CA ASN A 96 4.40 11.85 30.05
C ASN A 96 3.53 10.63 29.69
N ILE A 97 3.57 9.59 30.54
CA ILE A 97 2.79 8.36 30.37
C ILE A 97 1.29 8.63 30.24
N SER A 98 0.77 9.64 30.93
CA SER A 98 -0.66 10.02 30.88
C SER A 98 -1.07 10.53 29.49
N LYS A 99 -0.23 11.34 28.85
CA LYS A 99 -0.44 11.84 27.48
C LYS A 99 -0.32 10.71 26.46
N ARG A 100 0.61 9.77 26.70
CA ARG A 100 0.76 8.58 25.88
C ARG A 100 -0.48 7.68 25.95
N LEU A 101 -1.05 7.48 27.13
CA LEU A 101 -2.26 6.68 27.33
C LEU A 101 -3.49 7.33 26.71
N LEU A 102 -3.62 8.66 26.84
CA LEU A 102 -4.72 9.46 26.29
C LEU A 102 -4.83 9.31 24.76
N VAL A 103 -3.70 9.18 24.04
CA VAL A 103 -3.70 8.92 22.59
C VAL A 103 -3.82 7.42 22.28
N SER A 104 -3.19 6.56 23.08
CA SER A 104 -3.17 5.11 22.82
C SER A 104 -4.53 4.44 23.03
N ILE A 105 -5.27 4.81 24.09
CA ILE A 105 -6.55 4.18 24.44
C ILE A 105 -7.58 4.33 23.30
N PRO A 106 -7.84 5.54 22.76
CA PRO A 106 -8.75 5.71 21.63
C PRO A 106 -8.34 4.90 20.40
N ILE A 107 -7.05 4.91 20.04
CA ILE A 107 -6.53 4.12 18.91
C ILE A 107 -6.76 2.63 19.13
N PHE A 108 -6.50 2.14 20.34
CA PHE A 108 -6.69 0.73 20.68
C PHE A 108 -8.17 0.33 20.64
N LEU A 109 -9.07 1.17 21.17
CA LEU A 109 -10.51 0.92 21.11
C LEU A 109 -11.03 0.85 19.68
N ILE A 110 -10.60 1.77 18.80
CA ILE A 110 -10.94 1.74 17.38
C ILE A 110 -10.41 0.46 16.73
N THR A 111 -9.15 0.10 17.01
CA THR A 111 -8.51 -1.11 16.44
C THR A 111 -9.25 -2.38 16.87
N VAL A 112 -9.62 -2.47 18.15
CA VAL A 112 -10.41 -3.60 18.69
C VAL A 112 -11.80 -3.63 18.06
N GLY A 113 -12.44 -2.49 17.84
CA GLY A 113 -13.73 -2.41 17.13
C GLY A 113 -13.64 -2.95 15.70
N ILE A 114 -12.61 -2.55 14.95
CA ILE A 114 -12.34 -3.05 13.59
C ILE A 114 -12.03 -4.55 13.61
N LEU A 115 -11.29 -5.03 14.61
CA LEU A 115 -10.99 -6.46 14.78
C LEU A 115 -12.27 -7.26 15.04
N PHE A 116 -13.15 -6.81 15.92
CA PHE A 116 -14.43 -7.47 16.16
C PHE A 116 -15.32 -7.50 14.92
N TYR A 117 -15.36 -6.40 14.16
CA TYR A 117 -16.03 -6.36 12.87
C TYR A 117 -15.45 -7.41 11.90
N SER A 118 -14.12 -7.47 11.80
CA SER A 118 -13.41 -8.44 10.96
C SER A 118 -13.65 -9.90 11.35
N LEU A 119 -13.84 -10.19 12.64
CA LEU A 119 -14.04 -11.55 13.16
C LEU A 119 -15.50 -12.02 13.07
N ARG A 120 -16.46 -11.09 13.01
CA ARG A 120 -17.90 -11.42 12.98
C ARG A 120 -18.37 -11.93 11.63
N ASP A 121 -17.75 -11.49 10.54
CA ASP A 121 -18.17 -11.83 9.18
C ASP A 121 -16.98 -11.97 8.23
N LYS A 122 -17.00 -12.98 7.36
CA LYS A 122 -15.97 -13.19 6.34
C LYS A 122 -15.91 -12.01 5.37
N GLU A 123 -17.06 -11.41 5.07
CA GLU A 123 -17.12 -10.18 4.26
C GLU A 123 -16.47 -8.99 4.97
N GLY A 124 -16.53 -8.95 6.31
CA GLY A 124 -15.89 -7.91 7.11
C GLY A 124 -14.37 -7.87 6.92
N PHE A 125 -13.71 -9.03 6.96
CA PHE A 125 -12.28 -9.12 6.66
C PHE A 125 -11.96 -8.74 5.21
N ASN A 126 -12.75 -9.22 4.24
CA ASN A 126 -12.54 -8.92 2.82
C ASN A 126 -12.59 -7.41 2.54
N ILE A 127 -13.54 -6.69 3.14
CA ILE A 127 -13.65 -5.24 3.01
C ILE A 127 -12.41 -4.54 3.57
N ILE A 128 -11.96 -4.93 4.78
CA ILE A 128 -10.74 -4.35 5.40
C ILE A 128 -9.53 -4.62 4.50
N TRP A 129 -9.39 -5.84 3.99
CA TRP A 129 -8.29 -6.23 3.12
C TRP A 129 -8.27 -5.41 1.82
N ARG A 130 -9.43 -5.15 1.23
CA ARG A 130 -9.60 -4.31 0.04
C ARG A 130 -9.18 -2.86 0.29
N TYR A 131 -9.56 -2.28 1.43
CA TYR A 131 -9.07 -0.96 1.84
C TYR A 131 -7.57 -0.93 2.11
N PHE A 132 -7.02 -1.97 2.73
CA PHE A 132 -5.58 -2.09 2.96
C PHE A 132 -4.82 -2.12 1.62
N ALA A 133 -5.26 -2.94 0.66
CA ALA A 133 -4.68 -3.01 -0.67
C ALA A 133 -4.76 -1.66 -1.39
N TRP A 134 -5.93 -1.00 -1.38
CA TRP A 134 -6.10 0.33 -1.97
C TRP A 134 -5.21 1.39 -1.30
N SER A 135 -5.07 1.35 0.03
CA SER A 135 -4.22 2.28 0.77
C SER A 135 -2.74 2.14 0.36
N ASN A 136 -2.26 0.91 0.17
CA ASN A 136 -0.90 0.64 -0.30
C ASN A 136 -0.69 1.10 -1.75
N GLN A 137 -1.68 0.91 -2.62
CA GLN A 137 -1.62 1.43 -4.00
C GLN A 137 -1.60 2.96 -4.02
N THR A 138 -2.39 3.60 -3.15
CA THR A 138 -2.44 5.06 -3.00
C THR A 138 -1.12 5.63 -2.47
N LEU A 139 -0.50 4.97 -1.48
CA LEU A 139 0.83 5.35 -1.02
C LEU A 139 1.85 5.28 -2.17
N SER A 140 1.77 4.23 -2.99
CA SER A 140 2.62 4.07 -4.18
C SER A 140 2.41 5.19 -5.21
N VAL A 141 1.16 5.67 -5.39
CA VAL A 141 0.87 6.85 -6.24
C VAL A 141 1.64 8.08 -5.74
N PHE A 142 1.55 8.40 -4.45
CA PHE A 142 2.27 9.54 -3.87
C PHE A 142 3.78 9.40 -4.01
N THR A 143 4.33 8.20 -3.78
CA THR A 143 5.75 7.93 -3.97
C THR A 143 6.18 8.10 -5.43
N LEU A 144 5.40 7.60 -6.40
CA LEU A 144 5.68 7.77 -7.84
C LEU A 144 5.66 9.25 -8.25
N TRP A 145 4.73 10.04 -7.72
CA TRP A 145 4.70 11.49 -7.93
C TRP A 145 5.92 12.19 -7.33
N ALA A 146 6.31 11.82 -6.10
CA ALA A 146 7.51 12.35 -5.46
C ALA A 146 8.79 12.02 -6.25
N ILE A 147 8.92 10.79 -6.73
CA ILE A 147 10.02 10.35 -7.61
C ILE A 147 10.01 11.15 -8.92
N THR A 148 8.83 11.37 -9.51
CA THR A 148 8.69 12.15 -10.75
C THR A 148 9.19 13.59 -10.56
N VAL A 149 8.79 14.24 -9.47
CA VAL A 149 9.28 15.58 -9.10
C VAL A 149 10.78 15.57 -8.85
N TYR A 150 11.30 14.56 -8.16
CA TYR A 150 12.74 14.40 -7.90
C TYR A 150 13.55 14.27 -9.20
N LEU A 151 13.09 13.42 -10.13
CA LEU A 151 13.77 13.20 -11.42
C LEU A 151 13.76 14.48 -12.28
N VAL A 152 12.67 15.24 -12.28
CA VAL A 152 12.63 16.56 -12.93
C VAL A 152 13.68 17.50 -12.35
N ARG A 153 13.76 17.60 -11.01
CA ARG A 153 14.73 18.47 -10.34
C ARG A 153 16.18 18.08 -10.62
N LYS A 154 16.45 16.80 -10.86
CA LYS A 154 17.77 16.27 -11.21
C LYS A 154 18.04 16.21 -12.71
N SER A 155 17.15 16.73 -13.56
CA SER A 155 17.25 16.67 -15.02
C SER A 155 17.45 15.24 -15.56
N LYS A 156 16.83 14.26 -14.90
CA LYS A 156 16.83 12.84 -15.25
C LYS A 156 15.54 12.48 -16.01
N PRO A 157 15.49 11.32 -16.72
CA PRO A 157 14.30 10.92 -17.48
C PRO A 157 13.09 10.63 -16.56
N TYR A 158 12.31 11.67 -16.25
CA TYR A 158 11.11 11.61 -15.38
C TYR A 158 9.92 10.88 -16.01
N ARG A 159 9.92 10.67 -17.34
CA ARG A 159 8.84 9.96 -18.05
C ARG A 159 8.64 8.54 -17.53
N LEU A 160 9.71 7.90 -17.08
CA LEU A 160 9.70 6.54 -16.54
C LEU A 160 8.81 6.41 -15.30
N SER A 161 8.79 7.40 -14.41
CA SER A 161 7.93 7.40 -13.23
C SER A 161 6.58 8.10 -13.47
N LEU A 162 6.53 9.06 -14.40
CA LEU A 162 5.31 9.82 -14.70
C LEU A 162 4.20 8.94 -15.29
N ILE A 163 4.53 8.03 -16.22
CA ILE A 163 3.53 7.16 -16.86
C ILE A 163 2.88 6.23 -15.81
N PRO A 164 3.64 5.48 -14.98
CA PRO A 164 3.08 4.73 -13.88
C PRO A 164 2.33 5.59 -12.86
N ALA A 165 2.81 6.80 -12.55
CA ALA A 165 2.13 7.70 -11.61
C ALA A 165 0.72 8.06 -12.09
N LEU A 166 0.58 8.46 -13.36
CA LEU A 166 -0.71 8.80 -13.96
C LEU A 166 -1.63 7.59 -14.04
N PHE A 167 -1.12 6.44 -14.47
CA PHE A 167 -1.90 5.21 -14.54
C PHE A 167 -2.42 4.78 -13.16
N MET A 168 -1.54 4.71 -12.16
CA MET A 168 -1.93 4.34 -10.80
C MET A 168 -2.88 5.37 -10.18
N THR A 169 -2.74 6.66 -10.51
CA THR A 169 -3.72 7.69 -10.12
C THR A 169 -5.10 7.36 -10.69
N ALA A 170 -5.19 6.94 -11.95
CA ALA A 170 -6.44 6.52 -12.59
C ALA A 170 -7.05 5.30 -11.89
N VAL A 171 -6.24 4.27 -11.64
CA VAL A 171 -6.68 3.01 -11.02
C VAL A 171 -7.19 3.25 -9.60
N CYS A 172 -6.43 3.94 -8.75
CA CYS A 172 -6.82 4.18 -7.36
C CYS A 172 -8.08 5.05 -7.24
N THR A 173 -8.22 6.07 -8.10
CA THR A 173 -9.38 6.97 -8.09
C THR A 173 -10.63 6.28 -8.64
N THR A 174 -10.49 5.49 -9.71
CA THR A 174 -11.58 4.70 -10.26
C THR A 174 -12.04 3.63 -9.25
N TYR A 175 -11.09 2.93 -8.62
CA TYR A 175 -11.40 1.87 -7.65
C TYR A 175 -12.27 2.39 -6.51
N ILE A 176 -11.87 3.50 -5.87
CA ILE A 176 -12.64 4.04 -4.73
C ILE A 176 -14.03 4.54 -5.15
N CYS A 177 -14.20 4.93 -6.42
CA CYS A 177 -15.49 5.35 -6.96
C CYS A 177 -16.42 4.16 -7.25
N ILE A 178 -15.90 3.09 -7.86
CA ILE A 178 -16.70 1.89 -8.22
C ILE A 178 -17.03 1.05 -6.98
N ALA A 179 -16.05 0.89 -6.09
CA ALA A 179 -16.14 -0.07 -5.01
C ALA A 179 -17.38 0.20 -4.13
N PRO A 180 -18.20 -0.83 -3.82
CA PRO A 180 -19.39 -0.67 -2.99
C PRO A 180 -19.06 -0.21 -1.57
N GLU A 181 -17.87 -0.55 -1.06
CA GLU A 181 -17.35 0.00 0.19
C GLU A 181 -16.89 1.46 0.06
N GLY A 182 -16.58 1.93 -1.15
CA GLY A 182 -16.17 3.31 -1.43
C GLY A 182 -17.38 4.21 -1.66
N PHE A 183 -17.50 4.76 -2.87
CA PHE A 183 -18.64 5.59 -3.26
C PHE A 183 -19.77 4.82 -3.96
N GLY A 184 -19.55 3.56 -4.37
CA GLY A 184 -20.57 2.72 -5.02
C GLY A 184 -21.19 3.33 -6.28
N LEU A 185 -20.43 4.14 -7.02
CA LEU A 185 -20.91 4.83 -8.22
C LEU A 185 -20.92 3.89 -9.43
N SER A 186 -21.78 4.18 -10.41
CA SER A 186 -21.79 3.49 -11.71
C SER A 186 -20.40 3.52 -12.36
N GLU A 187 -20.04 2.44 -13.03
CA GLU A 187 -18.75 2.29 -13.72
C GLU A 187 -18.46 3.47 -14.66
N ILE A 188 -19.46 3.92 -15.43
CA ILE A 188 -19.30 5.02 -16.39
C ILE A 188 -18.89 6.31 -15.67
N ILE A 189 -19.54 6.63 -14.55
CA ILE A 189 -19.25 7.83 -13.76
C ILE A 189 -17.87 7.69 -13.12
N SER A 190 -17.54 6.52 -12.60
CA SER A 190 -16.26 6.26 -11.94
C SER A 190 -15.08 6.34 -12.90
N TYR A 191 -15.20 5.79 -14.11
CA TYR A 191 -14.18 5.92 -15.15
C TYR A 191 -14.02 7.38 -15.61
N ALA A 192 -15.12 8.13 -15.70
CA ALA A 192 -15.05 9.56 -16.00
C ALA A 192 -14.31 10.34 -14.89
N ILE A 193 -14.62 10.08 -13.62
CA ILE A 193 -13.91 10.68 -12.47
C ILE A 193 -12.42 10.33 -12.50
N GLY A 194 -12.09 9.05 -12.70
CA GLY A 194 -10.70 8.59 -12.80
C GLY A 194 -9.94 9.30 -13.93
N GLY A 195 -10.55 9.39 -15.12
CA GLY A 195 -9.99 10.13 -16.24
C GLY A 195 -9.80 11.62 -15.96
N ILE A 196 -10.79 12.28 -15.36
CA ILE A 196 -10.71 13.69 -14.96
C ILE A 196 -9.58 13.92 -13.95
N CYS A 197 -9.46 13.05 -12.94
CA CYS A 197 -8.37 13.12 -11.96
C CYS A 197 -7.00 13.06 -12.63
N VAL A 198 -6.80 12.12 -13.57
CA VAL A 198 -5.55 12.01 -14.34
C VAL A 198 -5.26 13.28 -15.13
N VAL A 199 -6.26 13.82 -15.84
CA VAL A 199 -6.11 15.05 -16.62
C VAL A 199 -5.71 16.22 -15.71
N ILE A 200 -6.40 16.38 -14.58
CA ILE A 200 -6.08 17.43 -13.59
C ILE A 200 -4.64 17.26 -13.09
N SER A 201 -4.25 16.06 -12.67
CA SER A 201 -2.89 15.81 -12.19
C SER A 201 -1.82 16.06 -13.26
N ALA A 202 -2.07 15.66 -14.51
CA ALA A 202 -1.17 15.90 -15.64
C ALA A 202 -1.03 17.39 -15.94
N VAL A 203 -2.14 18.12 -16.02
CA VAL A 203 -2.16 19.58 -16.26
C VAL A 203 -1.44 20.30 -15.13
N TRP A 204 -1.73 19.97 -13.87
CA TRP A 204 -1.06 20.53 -12.71
C TRP A 204 0.46 20.32 -12.77
N PHE A 205 0.89 19.10 -13.10
CA PHE A 205 2.31 18.77 -13.25
C PHE A 205 2.99 19.58 -14.36
N ILE A 206 2.35 19.75 -15.52
CA ILE A 206 2.89 20.54 -16.63
C ILE A 206 3.06 22.00 -16.22
N PHE A 207 2.06 22.59 -15.57
CA PHE A 207 2.14 23.97 -15.08
C PHE A 207 3.24 24.14 -14.03
N TRP A 208 3.32 23.22 -13.06
CA TRP A 208 4.36 23.22 -12.05
C TRP A 208 5.76 23.11 -12.69
N LYS A 209 5.95 22.18 -13.63
CA LYS A 209 7.23 21.99 -14.33
C LYS A 209 7.63 23.23 -15.13
N LYS A 210 6.70 23.87 -15.84
CA LYS A 210 6.97 25.11 -16.59
C LYS A 210 7.47 26.22 -15.65
N ARG A 211 6.80 26.43 -14.51
CA ARG A 211 7.23 27.41 -13.50
C ARG A 211 8.60 27.06 -12.90
N TYR A 212 8.86 25.78 -12.66
CA TYR A 212 10.15 25.30 -12.14
C TYR A 212 11.29 25.58 -13.11
N ASN A 213 11.13 25.24 -14.40
CA ASN A 213 12.16 25.46 -15.41
C ASN A 213 12.49 26.96 -15.58
N LEU A 214 11.48 27.84 -15.61
CA LEU A 214 11.68 29.28 -15.71
C LEU A 214 12.50 29.85 -14.53
N ARG A 215 12.20 29.39 -13.31
CA ARG A 215 12.96 29.80 -12.11
C ARG A 215 14.40 29.29 -12.17
N TYR A 216 14.59 28.04 -12.58
CA TYR A 216 15.91 27.43 -12.69
C TYR A 216 16.80 28.15 -13.72
N GLU A 217 16.25 28.51 -14.88
CA GLU A 217 16.96 29.30 -15.91
C GLU A 217 17.34 30.69 -15.41
N TYR A 218 16.43 31.36 -14.70
CA TYR A 218 16.68 32.68 -14.10
C TYR A 218 17.80 32.64 -13.05
N GLU A 219 17.77 31.65 -12.14
CA GLU A 219 18.80 31.46 -11.11
C GLU A 219 20.18 31.17 -11.72
N GLN A 220 20.24 30.37 -12.79
CA GLN A 220 21.49 30.14 -13.51
C GLN A 220 22.04 31.42 -14.15
N LYS A 221 21.17 32.24 -14.76
CA LYS A 221 21.58 33.49 -15.39
C LYS A 221 22.19 34.47 -14.38
N ILE A 222 21.56 34.65 -13.21
CA ILE A 222 22.11 35.49 -12.12
C ILE A 222 23.46 34.95 -11.62
N ARG A 223 23.56 33.62 -11.44
CA ARG A 223 24.81 33.02 -10.97
C ARG A 223 25.95 33.22 -11.97
N GLY A 224 25.67 33.14 -13.27
CA GLY A 224 26.64 33.42 -14.33
C GLY A 224 27.07 34.89 -14.38
N GLU A 225 26.13 35.83 -14.23
CA GLU A 225 26.42 37.27 -14.18
C GLU A 225 27.28 37.65 -12.96
N ASN A 226 27.07 37.01 -11.81
CA ASN A 226 27.87 37.23 -10.60
C ASN A 226 29.27 36.60 -10.64
N GLN A 227 29.54 35.64 -11.54
CA GLN A 227 30.88 35.06 -11.71
C GLN A 227 31.77 35.86 -12.68
N LEU A 228 31.18 36.78 -13.44
CA LEU A 228 31.86 37.65 -14.41
C LEU A 228 32.21 39.03 -13.83
N ARG A 229 31.77 39.34 -12.61
CA ARG A 229 32.14 40.52 -11.83
C ARG A 229 33.15 40.16 -10.76
#